data_AF-A0A3M1NWP0-F1
#
_entry.id   AF-A0A3M1NWP0-F1
#
_cell.length_a   1.000
_cell.length_b   1.000
_cell.length_c   1.000
_cell.angle_alpha   90.00
_cell.angle_beta   90.00
_cell.angle_gamma   90.00
#
_symmetry.space_group_name_H-M   'P 1'
#
loop_
_entity.id
_entity.type
_entity.pdbx_description
1 polymer ?
#
loop_
_entity_poly.entity_id
_entity_poly.type
_entity_poly.pdbx_seq_one_letter_code
_entity_poly.pdbx_strand_id
1 'polypeptide(L)'
;MFKVAKPVFLIVETPLHAGSGSDLGAVDLPIQRERHTDFPKVEGSSVKGCFREAFEEYPANHEIVVNKKKTKVRDLIGLTFGPEDGSEGAGALGFTDARLLLFPVKSMKGIFAWITCPRVLRQFKNDLTLAGVTLEKAVPETPGVIPGANVTVSQKVILEEYTFDLPNSNLLKEFSEWLAGRVLPSGEEYNYWREKMKKDIVILPDDDFRDFVNLSTEVITRTKISPNTGTVESGALFTEEYLPSETVLYTLVLATPIMRPDDKKNNSVLKADDPVQEASNVLEYFATGLPTVIQMGGNATIGKGIVRTHIMKEDKK
;
A
#
# COMPACT_ATOMS: atom_id res chain seq x y z
N MET A 1 3.37 7.80 -22.16
CA MET A 1 4.33 8.58 -21.35
C MET A 1 5.19 7.61 -20.56
N PHE A 2 4.61 6.84 -19.64
CA PHE A 2 5.30 5.76 -18.94
C PHE A 2 5.72 4.63 -19.88
N LYS A 3 6.85 4.00 -19.59
CA LYS A 3 7.46 2.91 -20.39
C LYS A 3 7.47 1.58 -19.64
N VAL A 4 7.64 1.64 -18.33
CA VAL A 4 7.68 0.49 -17.43
C VAL A 4 6.97 0.83 -16.13
N ALA A 5 6.46 -0.19 -15.45
CA ALA A 5 5.72 -0.05 -14.20
C ALA A 5 5.99 -1.23 -13.29
N LYS A 6 5.90 -1.03 -11.96
CA LYS A 6 6.10 -2.08 -10.97
C LYS A 6 5.12 -1.92 -9.80
N PRO A 7 4.44 -3.01 -9.38
CA PRO A 7 3.63 -2.96 -8.18
C PRO A 7 4.51 -2.93 -6.93
N VAL A 8 4.13 -2.06 -6.00
CA VAL A 8 4.67 -1.97 -4.64
C VAL A 8 3.53 -2.23 -3.67
N PHE A 9 3.73 -3.20 -2.79
CA PHE A 9 2.82 -3.51 -1.70
C PHE A 9 3.21 -2.72 -0.45
N LEU A 10 2.20 -2.31 0.28
CA LEU A 10 2.28 -1.47 1.47
C LEU A 10 1.52 -2.20 2.58
N ILE A 11 2.25 -2.73 3.56
CA ILE A 11 1.69 -3.45 4.70
C ILE A 11 1.66 -2.47 5.88
N VAL A 12 0.46 -2.16 6.36
CA VAL A 12 0.26 -1.23 7.48
C VAL A 12 0.66 -1.95 8.78
N GLU A 13 1.70 -1.48 9.45
CA GLU A 13 2.21 -2.07 10.71
C GLU A 13 1.61 -1.39 11.94
N THR A 14 1.31 -0.09 11.83
CA THR A 14 0.57 0.67 12.83
C THR A 14 -0.58 1.42 12.19
N PRO A 15 -1.67 1.74 12.91
CA PRO A 15 -2.85 2.33 12.30
C PRO A 15 -2.50 3.58 11.51
N LEU A 16 -3.03 3.68 10.28
CA LEU A 16 -2.62 4.67 9.29
C LEU A 16 -3.70 5.75 9.12
N HIS A 17 -3.33 7.00 9.35
CA HIS A 17 -4.18 8.15 9.06
C HIS A 17 -3.71 8.88 7.80
N ALA A 18 -4.16 8.42 6.64
CA ALA A 18 -4.08 9.18 5.40
C ALA A 18 -5.28 10.14 5.33
N GLY A 19 -5.18 11.30 5.97
CA GLY A 19 -6.31 12.22 6.13
C GLY A 19 -6.78 12.85 4.82
N SER A 20 -8.09 13.07 4.70
CA SER A 20 -8.73 13.77 3.56
C SER A 20 -9.10 15.24 3.87
N GLY A 21 -8.73 15.72 5.06
CA GLY A 21 -9.11 17.03 5.60
C GLY A 21 -10.07 16.89 6.77
N SER A 22 -10.67 18.01 7.18
CA SER A 22 -11.76 18.03 8.16
C SER A 22 -13.11 17.84 7.47
N ASP A 23 -13.98 17.02 8.07
CA ASP A 23 -15.34 16.81 7.57
C ASP A 23 -16.39 17.26 8.62
N LEU A 24 -17.60 17.60 8.16
CA LEU A 24 -18.78 17.83 9.00
C LEU A 24 -19.55 16.53 9.26
N GLY A 25 -19.02 15.39 8.83
CA GLY A 25 -19.58 14.07 9.02
C GLY A 25 -19.48 13.53 10.45
N ALA A 26 -19.69 12.23 10.60
CA ALA A 26 -19.66 11.56 11.91
C ALA A 26 -18.25 11.50 12.54
N VAL A 27 -17.21 11.66 11.72
CA VAL A 27 -15.81 11.72 12.16
C VAL A 27 -15.21 13.05 11.70
N ASP A 28 -14.56 13.76 12.63
CA ASP A 28 -14.01 15.10 12.35
C ASP A 28 -12.84 15.04 11.35
N LEU A 29 -11.99 14.02 11.48
CA LEU A 29 -10.82 13.77 10.64
C LEU A 29 -10.88 12.36 10.01
N PRO A 30 -11.60 12.19 8.89
CA PRO A 30 -11.70 10.92 8.19
C PRO A 30 -10.45 10.59 7.36
N ILE A 31 -10.28 9.31 7.02
CA ILE A 31 -9.24 8.87 6.07
C ILE A 31 -9.68 9.11 4.61
N GLN A 32 -8.73 9.02 3.69
CA GLN A 32 -8.97 9.10 2.25
C GLN A 32 -9.73 7.88 1.73
N ARG A 33 -10.76 8.11 0.92
CA ARG A 33 -11.60 7.09 0.30
C ARG A 33 -11.82 7.36 -1.19
N GLU A 34 -11.97 6.31 -1.97
CA GLU A 34 -12.37 6.39 -3.37
C GLU A 34 -13.84 6.82 -3.48
N ARG A 35 -14.13 7.95 -4.12
CA ARG A 35 -15.48 8.54 -4.14
C ARG A 35 -16.61 7.65 -4.67
N HIS A 36 -16.29 6.67 -5.51
CA HIS A 36 -17.29 5.84 -6.20
C HIS A 36 -17.51 4.46 -5.55
N THR A 37 -16.68 4.10 -4.57
CA THR A 37 -16.73 2.81 -3.85
C THR A 37 -16.72 2.98 -2.34
N ASP A 38 -16.30 4.14 -1.85
CA ASP A 38 -15.97 4.44 -0.46
C ASP A 38 -14.88 3.53 0.11
N PHE A 39 -14.08 2.88 -0.73
CA PHE A 39 -12.96 2.05 -0.26
C PHE A 39 -11.80 2.95 0.20
N PRO A 40 -11.16 2.64 1.34
CA PRO A 40 -9.95 3.32 1.77
C PRO A 40 -8.87 3.30 0.69
N LYS A 41 -8.20 4.44 0.49
CA LYS A 41 -7.04 4.58 -0.38
C LYS A 41 -6.03 5.55 0.21
N VAL A 42 -4.86 5.65 -0.42
CA VAL A 42 -3.93 6.78 -0.21
C VAL A 42 -3.69 7.44 -1.56
N GLU A 43 -3.88 8.75 -1.65
CA GLU A 43 -3.68 9.51 -2.89
C GLU A 43 -2.26 9.34 -3.42
N GLY A 44 -2.09 9.22 -4.74
CA GLY A 44 -0.78 9.05 -5.37
C GLY A 44 0.20 10.18 -5.04
N SER A 45 -0.30 11.39 -4.76
CA SER A 45 0.52 12.51 -4.27
C SER A 45 1.07 12.26 -2.86
N SER A 46 0.25 11.72 -1.96
CA SER A 46 0.67 11.37 -0.59
C SER A 46 1.67 10.21 -0.64
N VAL A 47 1.40 9.17 -1.45
CA VAL A 47 2.34 8.06 -1.68
C VAL A 47 3.69 8.57 -2.19
N LYS A 48 3.69 9.44 -3.21
CA LYS A 48 4.90 10.03 -3.78
C LYS A 48 5.67 10.85 -2.75
N GLY A 49 4.97 11.65 -1.95
CA GLY A 49 5.58 12.46 -0.88
C GLY A 49 6.29 11.59 0.15
N CYS A 50 5.62 10.57 0.66
CA CYS A 50 6.19 9.65 1.66
C CYS A 50 7.42 8.89 1.13
N PHE A 51 7.38 8.40 -0.10
CA PHE A 51 8.57 7.78 -0.70
C PHE A 51 9.70 8.78 -0.91
N ARG A 52 9.39 9.98 -1.39
CA ARG A 52 10.41 11.03 -1.57
C ARG A 52 11.11 11.34 -0.24
N GLU A 53 10.33 11.61 0.82
CA GLU A 53 10.85 11.90 2.16
C GLU A 53 11.75 10.75 2.66
N ALA A 54 11.29 9.50 2.52
CA ALA A 54 12.08 8.34 2.93
C ALA A 54 13.40 8.21 2.14
N PHE A 55 13.44 8.62 0.87
CA PHE A 55 14.68 8.69 0.08
C PHE A 55 15.58 9.85 0.52
N GLU A 56 15.00 10.98 0.94
CA GLU A 56 15.73 12.13 1.48
C GLU A 56 16.36 11.81 2.84
N GLU A 57 15.78 10.92 3.64
CA GLU A 57 16.32 10.52 4.95
C GLU A 57 17.62 9.70 4.88
N TYR A 58 17.95 9.08 3.73
CA TYR A 58 19.22 8.36 3.59
C TYR A 58 20.44 9.23 3.90
N PRO A 59 21.50 8.70 4.53
CA PRO A 59 22.76 9.44 4.71
C PRO A 59 23.29 10.00 3.39
N ALA A 60 23.93 11.18 3.42
CA ALA A 60 24.43 11.85 2.21
C ALA A 60 25.47 11.03 1.40
N ASN A 61 26.07 10.01 2.00
CA ASN A 61 27.02 9.09 1.38
C ASN A 61 26.43 7.69 1.14
N HIS A 62 25.13 7.47 1.31
CA HIS A 62 24.50 6.18 1.06
C HIS A 62 24.50 5.88 -0.44
N GLU A 63 25.28 4.86 -0.82
CA GLU A 63 25.45 4.43 -2.21
C GLU A 63 24.54 3.26 -2.54
N ILE A 64 23.95 3.31 -3.75
CA ILE A 64 23.26 2.19 -4.38
C ILE A 64 23.89 1.91 -5.75
N VAL A 65 23.58 0.74 -6.31
CA VAL A 65 24.03 0.35 -7.65
C VAL A 65 22.83 0.37 -8.58
N VAL A 66 22.94 1.17 -9.64
CA VAL A 66 21.94 1.28 -10.71
C VAL A 66 22.66 1.17 -12.03
N ASN A 67 22.16 0.36 -12.97
CA ASN A 67 22.81 0.13 -14.25
C ASN A 67 24.31 -0.23 -14.10
N LYS A 68 24.60 -1.09 -13.11
CA LYS A 68 25.96 -1.56 -12.74
C LYS A 68 26.94 -0.43 -12.34
N LYS A 69 26.46 0.77 -12.05
CA LYS A 69 27.26 1.92 -11.60
C LYS A 69 26.84 2.34 -10.20
N LYS A 70 27.82 2.71 -9.38
CA LYS A 70 27.56 3.29 -8.06
C LYS A 70 27.07 4.72 -8.19
N THR A 71 26.09 5.09 -7.37
CA THR A 71 25.57 6.44 -7.25
C THR A 71 25.04 6.66 -5.83
N LYS A 72 24.90 7.91 -5.40
CA LYS A 72 24.28 8.23 -4.11
C LYS A 72 22.77 8.37 -4.29
N VAL A 73 22.00 7.88 -3.33
CA VAL A 73 20.52 7.94 -3.41
C VAL A 73 20.04 9.38 -3.59
N ARG A 74 20.56 10.31 -2.78
CA ARG A 74 20.15 11.73 -2.78
C ARG A 74 20.42 12.45 -4.10
N ASP A 75 21.48 12.09 -4.83
CA ASP A 75 21.88 12.78 -6.07
C ASP A 75 20.83 12.64 -7.20
N LEU A 76 19.97 11.61 -7.11
CA LEU A 76 19.00 11.26 -8.15
C LEU A 76 17.56 11.64 -7.78
N ILE A 77 17.30 12.15 -6.57
CA ILE A 77 15.94 12.48 -6.11
C ILE A 77 15.29 13.54 -7.02
N GLY A 78 16.04 14.60 -7.36
CA GLY A 78 15.55 15.65 -8.25
C GLY A 78 15.16 15.15 -9.64
N LEU A 79 15.88 14.17 -10.18
CA LEU A 79 15.61 13.57 -11.50
C LEU A 79 14.41 12.62 -11.47
N THR A 80 14.21 11.92 -10.36
CA THR A 80 13.24 10.83 -10.25
C THR A 80 11.92 11.29 -9.62
N PHE A 81 11.97 11.96 -8.48
CA PHE A 81 10.79 12.51 -7.80
C PHE A 81 10.41 13.91 -8.30
N GLY A 82 11.35 14.63 -8.93
CA GLY A 82 11.19 16.00 -9.42
C GLY A 82 11.98 17.01 -8.58
N PRO A 83 12.29 18.21 -9.11
CA PRO A 83 13.02 19.24 -8.37
C PRO A 83 12.13 19.89 -7.29
N GLU A 84 12.74 20.40 -6.22
CA GLU A 84 12.00 21.06 -5.11
C GLU A 84 11.38 22.39 -5.52
N ASP A 85 12.07 23.16 -6.37
CA ASP A 85 11.69 24.50 -6.80
C ASP A 85 10.73 24.50 -8.00
N GLY A 86 10.39 23.32 -8.54
CA GLY A 86 9.51 23.15 -9.70
C GLY A 86 10.05 23.72 -11.01
N SER A 87 11.31 24.17 -11.07
CA SER A 87 11.84 24.96 -12.18
C SER A 87 12.52 24.11 -13.28
N GLU A 88 13.00 22.90 -12.97
CA GLU A 88 13.85 22.08 -13.85
C GLU A 88 13.23 20.76 -14.37
N GLY A 89 11.98 20.80 -14.83
CA GLY A 89 11.31 19.66 -15.47
C GLY A 89 10.56 18.72 -14.51
N ALA A 90 9.84 17.75 -15.07
CA ALA A 90 9.03 16.80 -14.31
C ALA A 90 9.87 15.61 -13.80
N GLY A 91 9.55 15.11 -12.60
CA GLY A 91 10.16 13.89 -12.08
C GLY A 91 9.83 12.66 -12.94
N ALA A 92 10.81 11.79 -13.14
CA ALA A 92 10.68 10.60 -13.98
C ALA A 92 9.76 9.50 -13.41
N LEU A 93 9.46 9.53 -12.10
CA LEU A 93 8.57 8.60 -11.40
C LEU A 93 7.14 9.16 -11.28
N GLY A 94 6.18 8.33 -11.67
CA GLY A 94 4.76 8.47 -11.38
C GLY A 94 4.29 7.42 -10.37
N PHE A 95 3.28 7.76 -9.58
CA PHE A 95 2.68 6.87 -8.59
C PHE A 95 1.17 6.89 -8.79
N THR A 96 0.54 5.72 -8.83
CA THR A 96 -0.92 5.65 -8.71
C THR A 96 -1.33 5.79 -7.26
N ASP A 97 -2.61 6.06 -7.01
CA ASP A 97 -3.18 5.90 -5.68
C ASP A 97 -2.86 4.49 -5.14
N ALA A 98 -2.59 4.41 -3.84
CA ALA A 98 -2.49 3.13 -3.16
C ALA A 98 -3.90 2.61 -2.88
N ARG A 99 -4.26 1.50 -3.51
CA ARG A 99 -5.57 0.85 -3.40
C ARG A 99 -5.55 -0.25 -2.35
N LEU A 100 -6.69 -0.45 -1.71
CA LEU A 100 -6.92 -1.54 -0.76
C LEU A 100 -6.95 -2.90 -1.47
N LEU A 101 -6.18 -3.86 -0.96
CA LEU A 101 -6.17 -5.26 -1.42
C LEU A 101 -6.80 -6.20 -0.38
N LEU A 102 -6.34 -6.12 0.86
CA LEU A 102 -6.82 -6.92 1.98
C LEU A 102 -7.07 -6.02 3.19
N PHE A 103 -8.25 -6.15 3.80
CA PHE A 103 -8.64 -5.42 5.00
C PHE A 103 -8.81 -6.39 6.17
N PRO A 104 -8.25 -6.13 7.35
CA PRO A 104 -8.39 -7.03 8.48
C PRO A 104 -9.70 -6.75 9.23
N VAL A 105 -10.47 -7.81 9.48
CA VAL A 105 -11.69 -7.75 10.30
C VAL A 105 -11.63 -8.81 11.37
N LYS A 106 -11.98 -8.42 12.59
CA LYS A 106 -12.05 -9.33 13.73
C LYS A 106 -12.93 -10.53 13.41
N SER A 107 -12.43 -11.70 13.72
CA SER A 107 -13.09 -12.98 13.47
C SER A 107 -13.27 -13.72 14.78
N MET A 108 -14.41 -14.39 14.96
CA MET A 108 -14.69 -15.18 16.16
C MET A 108 -13.62 -16.25 16.42
N LYS A 109 -13.00 -16.78 15.36
CA LYS A 109 -11.89 -17.74 15.43
C LYS A 109 -10.73 -17.26 14.57
N GLY A 110 -9.50 -17.53 14.99
CA GLY A 110 -8.29 -17.12 14.24
C GLY A 110 -7.92 -15.64 14.40
N ILE A 111 -8.48 -14.97 15.42
CA ILE A 111 -8.26 -13.55 15.80
C ILE A 111 -8.88 -12.56 14.80
N PHE A 112 -8.47 -12.62 13.54
CA PHE A 112 -9.01 -11.81 12.46
C PHE A 112 -8.92 -12.56 11.13
N ALA A 113 -9.72 -12.14 10.15
CA ALA A 113 -9.63 -12.58 8.76
C ALA A 113 -9.17 -11.39 7.91
N TRP A 114 -8.37 -11.67 6.87
CA TRP A 114 -8.18 -10.70 5.79
C TRP A 114 -9.35 -10.83 4.82
N ILE A 115 -10.20 -9.82 4.78
CA ILE A 115 -11.31 -9.77 3.84
C ILE A 115 -10.91 -9.05 2.55
N THR A 116 -11.54 -9.47 1.45
CA THR A 116 -11.52 -8.81 0.15
C THR A 116 -12.84 -9.09 -0.58
N CYS A 117 -13.00 -8.61 -1.81
CA CYS A 117 -14.19 -8.86 -2.61
C CYS A 117 -13.87 -9.04 -4.10
N PRO A 118 -14.78 -9.63 -4.91
CA PRO A 118 -14.58 -9.80 -6.34
C PRO A 118 -14.21 -8.52 -7.09
N ARG A 119 -14.77 -7.36 -6.72
CA ARG A 119 -14.40 -6.08 -7.32
C ARG A 119 -12.93 -5.72 -7.08
N VAL A 120 -12.46 -5.81 -5.84
CA VAL A 120 -11.05 -5.52 -5.47
C VAL A 120 -10.11 -6.43 -6.24
N LEU A 121 -10.39 -7.73 -6.26
CA LEU A 121 -9.54 -8.72 -6.93
C LEU A 121 -9.49 -8.53 -8.45
N ARG A 122 -10.62 -8.15 -9.09
CA ARG A 122 -10.65 -7.80 -10.52
C ARG A 122 -9.83 -6.55 -10.81
N GLN A 123 -9.95 -5.51 -9.98
CA GLN A 123 -9.15 -4.30 -10.15
C GLN A 123 -7.65 -4.59 -9.98
N PHE A 124 -7.28 -5.37 -8.96
CA PHE A 124 -5.90 -5.80 -8.73
C PHE A 124 -5.32 -6.56 -9.94
N LYS A 125 -6.08 -7.50 -10.51
CA LYS A 125 -5.70 -8.20 -11.75
C LYS A 125 -5.46 -7.24 -12.91
N ASN A 126 -6.34 -6.26 -13.10
CA ASN A 126 -6.22 -5.28 -14.18
C ASN A 126 -4.97 -4.40 -13.97
N ASP A 127 -4.72 -3.94 -12.76
CA ASP A 127 -3.57 -3.10 -12.42
C ASP A 127 -2.24 -3.86 -12.59
N LEU A 128 -2.18 -5.13 -12.18
CA LEU A 128 -1.02 -5.98 -12.46
C LEU A 128 -0.79 -6.16 -13.96
N THR A 129 -1.87 -6.35 -14.73
CA THR A 129 -1.79 -6.45 -16.20
C THR A 129 -1.26 -5.14 -16.81
N LEU A 130 -1.68 -3.98 -16.31
CA LEU A 130 -1.15 -2.67 -16.72
C LEU A 130 0.33 -2.52 -16.38
N ALA A 131 0.80 -3.16 -15.30
CA ALA A 131 2.20 -3.21 -14.93
C ALA A 131 3.02 -4.26 -15.71
N GLY A 132 2.43 -4.94 -16.70
CA GLY A 132 3.11 -5.99 -17.46
C GLY A 132 3.31 -7.29 -16.68
N VAL A 133 2.66 -7.44 -15.52
CA VAL A 133 2.73 -8.65 -14.69
C VAL A 133 1.68 -9.63 -15.18
N THR A 134 2.12 -10.83 -15.55
CA THR A 134 1.22 -11.94 -15.86
C THR A 134 0.91 -12.73 -14.59
N LEU A 135 -0.37 -12.81 -14.24
CA LEU A 135 -0.82 -13.67 -13.15
C LEU A 135 -0.82 -15.14 -13.59
N GLU A 136 0.00 -15.95 -12.93
CA GLU A 136 0.09 -17.40 -13.18
C GLU A 136 -1.16 -18.16 -12.71
N LYS A 137 -1.91 -17.56 -11.78
CA LYS A 137 -3.08 -18.14 -11.15
C LYS A 137 -4.35 -17.39 -11.53
N ALA A 138 -5.42 -18.15 -11.71
CA ALA A 138 -6.74 -17.56 -11.85
C ALA A 138 -7.10 -16.82 -10.56
N VAL A 139 -7.72 -15.66 -10.73
CA VAL A 139 -8.16 -14.82 -9.63
C VAL A 139 -9.60 -15.21 -9.28
N PRO A 140 -9.94 -15.45 -8.02
CA PRO A 140 -11.32 -15.73 -7.63
C PRO A 140 -12.27 -14.60 -8.00
N GLU A 141 -13.44 -14.95 -8.56
CA GLU A 141 -14.45 -13.99 -9.02
C GLU A 141 -15.76 -14.02 -8.21
N THR A 142 -15.86 -14.92 -7.22
CA THR A 142 -17.05 -15.10 -6.40
C THR A 142 -16.69 -15.10 -4.91
N PRO A 143 -17.63 -14.73 -4.02
CA PRO A 143 -17.48 -14.90 -2.58
C PRO A 143 -17.14 -16.34 -2.21
N GLY A 144 -16.36 -16.51 -1.15
CA GLY A 144 -15.89 -17.82 -0.73
C GLY A 144 -14.86 -17.78 0.38
N VAL A 145 -14.60 -18.95 0.93
CA VAL A 145 -13.61 -19.18 2.00
C VAL A 145 -12.65 -20.30 1.61
N ILE A 146 -11.43 -20.26 2.16
CA ILE A 146 -10.44 -21.30 1.94
C ILE A 146 -10.92 -22.60 2.61
N PRO A 147 -10.87 -23.76 1.92
CA PRO A 147 -11.20 -25.04 2.53
C PRO A 147 -10.33 -25.31 3.76
N GLY A 148 -10.95 -25.49 4.92
CA GLY A 148 -10.24 -25.70 6.18
C GLY A 148 -9.60 -24.44 6.76
N ALA A 149 -10.04 -23.24 6.35
CA ALA A 149 -9.59 -21.97 6.92
C ALA A 149 -9.71 -21.93 8.44
N ASN A 150 -8.73 -21.32 9.14
CA ASN A 150 -8.75 -21.29 10.61
C ASN A 150 -9.92 -20.44 11.14
N VAL A 151 -10.38 -19.47 10.34
CA VAL A 151 -11.46 -18.55 10.69
C VAL A 151 -12.86 -19.17 10.64
N THR A 152 -12.98 -20.46 10.30
CA THR A 152 -14.28 -21.16 10.21
C THR A 152 -14.69 -21.82 11.53
N VAL A 153 -15.95 -21.63 11.91
CA VAL A 153 -16.64 -22.29 13.04
C VAL A 153 -17.90 -22.96 12.50
N SER A 154 -18.01 -24.27 12.64
CA SER A 154 -19.17 -25.04 12.12
C SER A 154 -19.48 -24.75 10.64
N GLN A 155 -18.44 -24.69 9.80
CA GLN A 155 -18.51 -24.34 8.36
C GLN A 155 -18.96 -22.90 8.03
N LYS A 156 -19.11 -22.03 9.02
CA LYS A 156 -19.44 -20.61 8.83
C LYS A 156 -18.26 -19.72 9.19
N VAL A 157 -18.23 -18.52 8.62
CA VAL A 157 -17.28 -17.46 9.01
C VAL A 157 -18.06 -16.42 9.81
N ILE A 158 -17.55 -16.05 10.99
CA ILE A 158 -18.20 -15.05 11.85
C ILE A 158 -17.24 -13.87 11.98
N LEU A 159 -17.58 -12.76 11.33
CA LEU A 159 -16.80 -11.52 11.28
C LEU A 159 -17.54 -10.46 12.08
N GLU A 160 -16.93 -10.00 13.17
CA GLU A 160 -17.62 -9.23 14.22
C GLU A 160 -18.95 -9.91 14.61
N GLU A 161 -20.09 -9.21 14.47
CA GLU A 161 -21.43 -9.75 14.72
C GLU A 161 -22.07 -10.48 13.52
N TYR A 162 -21.46 -10.45 12.34
CA TYR A 162 -22.04 -10.98 11.11
C TYR A 162 -21.62 -12.42 10.86
N THR A 163 -22.59 -13.27 10.51
CA THR A 163 -22.36 -14.68 10.19
C THR A 163 -22.55 -14.93 8.70
N PHE A 164 -21.52 -15.46 8.05
CA PHE A 164 -21.53 -15.77 6.62
C PHE A 164 -21.50 -17.29 6.38
N ASP A 165 -22.35 -17.71 5.45
CA ASP A 165 -22.34 -19.05 4.86
C ASP A 165 -21.71 -18.95 3.46
N LEU A 166 -20.40 -19.20 3.40
CA LEU A 166 -19.60 -19.01 2.18
C LEU A 166 -19.16 -20.37 1.62
N PRO A 167 -19.21 -20.56 0.30
CA PRO A 167 -18.73 -21.79 -0.31
C PRO A 167 -17.21 -21.92 -0.16
N ASN A 168 -16.75 -23.14 0.03
CA ASN A 168 -15.34 -23.47 -0.04
C ASN A 168 -14.79 -23.25 -1.46
N SER A 169 -13.63 -22.60 -1.58
CA SER A 169 -13.00 -22.29 -2.87
C SER A 169 -11.55 -22.76 -2.92
N ASN A 170 -11.29 -23.85 -3.65
CA ASN A 170 -9.92 -24.30 -3.93
C ASN A 170 -9.13 -23.26 -4.74
N LEU A 171 -9.82 -22.51 -5.60
CA LEU A 171 -9.22 -21.41 -6.34
C LEU A 171 -8.70 -20.31 -5.41
N LEU A 172 -9.48 -19.96 -4.37
CA LEU A 172 -9.03 -19.01 -3.35
C LEU A 172 -7.83 -19.54 -2.56
N LYS A 173 -7.78 -20.84 -2.27
CA LYS A 173 -6.61 -21.45 -1.63
C LYS A 173 -5.35 -21.25 -2.47
N GLU A 174 -5.38 -21.61 -3.75
CA GLU A 174 -4.23 -21.44 -4.65
C GLU A 174 -3.83 -19.98 -4.81
N PHE A 175 -4.81 -19.09 -4.94
CA PHE A 175 -4.57 -17.65 -5.07
C PHE A 175 -3.97 -17.06 -3.78
N SER A 176 -4.41 -17.51 -2.61
CA SER A 176 -3.88 -17.08 -1.31
C SER A 176 -2.45 -17.56 -1.08
N GLU A 177 -2.11 -18.77 -1.53
CA GLU A 177 -0.74 -19.28 -1.56
C GLU A 177 0.16 -18.44 -2.48
N TRP A 178 -0.36 -18.04 -3.65
CA TRP A 178 0.34 -17.14 -4.55
C TRP A 178 0.54 -15.74 -3.93
N LEU A 179 -0.49 -15.15 -3.33
CA LEU A 179 -0.39 -13.85 -2.65
C LEU A 179 0.67 -13.88 -1.54
N ALA A 180 0.65 -14.90 -0.70
CA ALA A 180 1.61 -15.04 0.41
C ALA A 180 3.07 -15.09 -0.05
N GLY A 181 3.34 -15.58 -1.27
CA GLY A 181 4.68 -15.62 -1.85
C GLY A 181 5.13 -14.34 -2.56
N ARG A 182 4.19 -13.42 -2.87
CA ARG A 182 4.44 -12.26 -3.77
C ARG A 182 4.18 -10.90 -3.12
N VAL A 183 3.27 -10.84 -2.16
CA VAL A 183 2.78 -9.60 -1.55
C VAL A 183 3.53 -9.27 -0.26
N LEU A 184 3.87 -10.29 0.53
CA LEU A 184 4.57 -10.12 1.79
C LEU A 184 6.09 -10.29 1.63
N PRO A 185 6.91 -9.56 2.40
CA PRO A 185 8.36 -9.78 2.46
C PRO A 185 8.73 -11.24 2.69
N SER A 186 9.88 -11.69 2.16
CA SER A 186 10.35 -13.08 2.29
C SER A 186 11.16 -13.37 3.56
N GLY A 187 11.42 -12.37 4.40
CA GLY A 187 12.15 -12.53 5.65
C GLY A 187 11.46 -13.50 6.62
N GLU A 188 12.22 -14.08 7.54
CA GLU A 188 11.68 -15.03 8.53
C GLU A 188 10.65 -14.37 9.46
N GLU A 189 10.80 -13.07 9.71
CA GLU A 189 9.90 -12.27 10.52
C GLU A 189 8.48 -12.17 9.94
N TYR A 190 8.32 -12.48 8.64
CA TYR A 190 7.01 -12.55 7.96
C TYR A 190 6.45 -13.96 7.81
N ASN A 191 7.12 -15.00 8.34
CA ASN A 191 6.65 -16.39 8.23
C ASN A 191 5.21 -16.56 8.75
N TYR A 192 4.92 -16.03 9.94
CA TYR A 192 3.58 -16.11 10.53
C TYR A 192 2.53 -15.49 9.62
N TRP A 193 2.79 -14.28 9.11
CA TRP A 193 1.86 -13.55 8.25
C TRP A 193 1.62 -14.24 6.91
N ARG A 194 2.66 -14.84 6.31
CA ARG A 194 2.51 -15.66 5.10
C ARG A 194 1.66 -16.89 5.35
N GLU A 195 1.86 -17.59 6.47
CA GLU A 195 1.04 -18.75 6.83
C GLU A 195 -0.41 -18.38 7.16
N LYS A 196 -0.62 -17.21 7.77
CA LYS A 196 -1.95 -16.65 7.99
C LYS A 196 -2.63 -16.31 6.68
N MET A 197 -1.93 -15.63 5.76
CA MET A 197 -2.47 -15.23 4.46
C MET A 197 -2.92 -16.43 3.63
N LYS A 198 -2.19 -17.55 3.69
CA LYS A 198 -2.55 -18.82 3.04
C LYS A 198 -3.84 -19.45 3.55
N LYS A 199 -4.31 -19.10 4.75
CA LYS A 199 -5.39 -19.81 5.46
C LYS A 199 -6.60 -18.94 5.81
N ASP A 200 -6.38 -17.64 5.98
CA ASP A 200 -7.34 -16.74 6.63
C ASP A 200 -7.73 -15.55 5.74
N ILE A 201 -7.69 -15.72 4.40
CA ILE A 201 -8.36 -14.81 3.46
C ILE A 201 -9.80 -15.25 3.25
N VAL A 202 -10.73 -14.29 3.29
CA VAL A 202 -12.16 -14.48 3.02
C VAL A 202 -12.58 -13.51 1.93
N ILE A 203 -13.29 -14.02 0.92
CA ILE A 203 -13.91 -13.17 -0.11
C ILE A 203 -15.38 -12.99 0.26
N LEU A 204 -15.77 -11.74 0.50
CA LEU A 204 -17.15 -11.35 0.76
C LEU A 204 -17.83 -10.85 -0.52
N PRO A 205 -19.17 -10.78 -0.56
CA PRO A 205 -19.87 -9.98 -1.56
C PRO A 205 -19.40 -8.52 -1.53
N ASP A 206 -19.48 -7.84 -2.68
CA ASP A 206 -18.93 -6.49 -2.84
C ASP A 206 -19.58 -5.47 -1.86
N ASP A 207 -20.88 -5.61 -1.57
CA ASP A 207 -21.61 -4.72 -0.65
C ASP A 207 -21.23 -4.97 0.82
N ASP A 208 -21.15 -6.23 1.26
CA ASP A 208 -20.71 -6.56 2.63
C ASP A 208 -19.27 -6.08 2.86
N PHE A 209 -18.39 -6.26 1.87
CA PHE A 209 -17.02 -5.73 1.93
C PHE A 209 -17.00 -4.21 2.04
N ARG A 210 -17.81 -3.49 1.24
CA ARG A 210 -17.95 -2.03 1.34
C ARG A 210 -18.32 -1.63 2.76
N ASP A 211 -19.30 -2.29 3.36
CA ASP A 211 -19.78 -1.92 4.69
C ASP A 211 -18.69 -2.15 5.75
N PHE A 212 -17.97 -3.28 5.70
CA PHE A 212 -16.83 -3.52 6.61
C PHE A 212 -15.73 -2.47 6.49
N VAL A 213 -15.30 -2.10 5.28
CA VAL A 213 -14.21 -1.12 5.13
C VAL A 213 -14.62 0.31 5.50
N ASN A 214 -15.93 0.57 5.66
CA ASN A 214 -16.46 1.85 6.14
C ASN A 214 -16.75 1.85 7.65
N LEU A 215 -17.11 0.71 8.23
CA LEU A 215 -17.60 0.62 9.61
C LEU A 215 -16.59 -0.01 10.58
N SER A 216 -15.58 -0.72 10.08
CA SER A 216 -14.56 -1.41 10.89
C SER A 216 -13.19 -0.73 10.86
N THR A 217 -13.13 0.53 10.45
CA THR A 217 -11.95 1.38 10.69
C THR A 217 -11.88 1.79 12.17
N GLU A 218 -10.70 2.16 12.64
CA GLU A 218 -10.53 2.60 14.03
C GLU A 218 -10.92 4.07 14.15
N VAL A 219 -12.00 4.37 14.89
CA VAL A 219 -12.38 5.75 15.20
C VAL A 219 -12.00 6.07 16.64
N ILE A 220 -11.00 6.94 16.81
CA ILE A 220 -10.43 7.28 18.12
C ILE A 220 -10.83 8.70 18.49
N THR A 221 -11.47 8.86 19.65
CA THR A 221 -11.73 10.17 20.26
C THR A 221 -10.46 10.67 20.95
N ARG A 222 -10.04 11.89 20.62
CA ARG A 222 -8.89 12.56 21.21
C ARG A 222 -9.29 13.84 21.92
N THR A 223 -8.55 14.13 22.98
CA THR A 223 -8.69 15.38 23.73
C THR A 223 -7.34 16.05 23.93
N LYS A 224 -7.36 17.37 24.09
CA LYS A 224 -6.23 18.12 24.65
C LYS A 224 -6.52 18.49 26.09
N ILE A 225 -5.65 18.09 27.00
CA ILE A 225 -5.77 18.38 28.44
C ILE A 225 -4.94 19.62 28.78
N SER A 226 -5.55 20.56 29.49
CA SER A 226 -4.87 21.73 30.02
C SER A 226 -3.93 21.34 31.17
N PRO A 227 -2.62 21.67 31.11
CA PRO A 227 -1.68 21.32 32.17
C PRO A 227 -1.96 22.05 33.49
N ASN A 228 -2.68 23.18 33.45
CA ASN A 228 -2.99 23.98 34.63
C ASN A 228 -4.20 23.44 35.41
N THR A 229 -5.19 22.87 34.71
CA THR A 229 -6.46 22.44 35.33
C THR A 229 -6.60 20.93 35.41
N GLY A 230 -5.85 20.17 34.61
CA GLY A 230 -6.03 18.73 34.45
C GLY A 230 -7.33 18.34 33.73
N THR A 231 -8.02 19.30 33.09
CA THR A 231 -9.29 19.08 32.37
C THR A 231 -9.14 19.36 30.88
N VAL A 232 -10.11 18.88 30.08
CA VAL A 232 -10.14 19.08 28.61
C VAL A 232 -10.25 20.57 28.29
N GLU A 233 -9.40 21.06 27.37
CA GLU A 233 -9.51 22.42 26.84
C GLU A 233 -10.80 22.60 26.02
N SER A 234 -11.43 23.78 26.14
CA SER A 234 -12.65 24.08 25.40
C SER A 234 -12.42 23.95 23.89
N GLY A 235 -13.28 23.18 23.20
CA GLY A 235 -13.19 22.94 21.77
C GLY A 235 -12.11 21.93 21.34
N ALA A 236 -11.41 21.29 22.27
CA ALA A 236 -10.32 20.36 21.96
C ALA A 236 -10.71 18.89 22.08
N LEU A 237 -11.97 18.55 21.76
CA LEU A 237 -12.49 17.19 21.63
C LEU A 237 -12.78 16.93 20.15
N PHE A 238 -12.15 15.92 19.57
CA PHE A 238 -12.31 15.56 18.16
C PHE A 238 -12.10 14.06 17.96
N THR A 239 -12.52 13.56 16.81
CA THR A 239 -12.44 12.16 16.40
C THR A 239 -11.56 12.02 15.16
N GLU A 240 -10.72 11.00 15.16
CA GLU A 240 -9.84 10.65 14.05
C GLU A 240 -10.10 9.22 13.62
N GLU A 241 -10.25 9.02 12.32
CA GLU A 241 -10.33 7.70 11.71
C GLU A 241 -8.93 7.19 11.34
N TYR A 242 -8.70 5.90 11.52
CA TYR A 242 -7.47 5.22 11.11
C TYR A 242 -7.81 3.95 10.32
N LEU A 243 -7.04 3.73 9.26
CA LEU A 243 -6.97 2.44 8.60
C LEU A 243 -6.26 1.45 9.55
N PRO A 244 -6.86 0.29 9.86
CA PRO A 244 -6.28 -0.62 10.84
C PRO A 244 -4.89 -1.14 10.43
N SER A 245 -4.09 -1.51 11.44
CA SER A 245 -2.90 -2.35 11.26
C SER A 245 -3.25 -3.63 10.49
N GLU A 246 -2.24 -4.27 9.90
CA GLU A 246 -2.34 -5.44 9.04
C GLU A 246 -3.08 -5.22 7.72
N THR A 247 -3.56 -4.01 7.42
CA THR A 247 -4.11 -3.68 6.09
C THR A 247 -3.03 -3.81 5.03
N VAL A 248 -3.40 -4.40 3.88
CA VAL A 248 -2.52 -4.49 2.70
C VAL A 248 -3.05 -3.57 1.62
N LEU A 249 -2.27 -2.57 1.27
CA LEU A 249 -2.47 -1.70 0.11
C LEU A 249 -1.46 -2.04 -1.00
N TYR A 250 -1.71 -1.57 -2.21
CA TYR A 250 -0.73 -1.60 -3.30
C TYR A 250 -0.83 -0.34 -4.16
N THR A 251 0.31 0.07 -4.71
CA THR A 251 0.43 1.18 -5.68
C THR A 251 1.27 0.71 -6.87
N LEU A 252 1.02 1.27 -8.06
CA LEU A 252 1.90 1.11 -9.20
C LEU A 252 2.89 2.28 -9.25
N VAL A 253 4.18 1.94 -9.24
CA VAL A 253 5.26 2.88 -9.52
C VAL A 253 5.56 2.82 -11.01
N LEU A 254 5.39 3.94 -11.69
CA LEU A 254 5.50 4.09 -13.13
C LEU A 254 6.77 4.88 -13.43
N ALA A 255 7.52 4.53 -14.47
CA ALA A 255 8.68 5.31 -14.89
C ALA A 255 8.61 5.77 -16.34
N THR A 256 9.17 6.95 -16.55
CA THR A 256 9.42 7.60 -17.83
C THR A 256 10.93 7.77 -18.03
N PRO A 257 11.40 8.00 -19.27
CA PRO A 257 12.72 8.58 -19.49
C PRO A 257 12.83 9.93 -18.78
N ILE A 258 14.03 10.33 -18.38
CA ILE A 258 14.23 11.61 -17.67
C ILE A 258 13.83 12.76 -18.60
N MET A 259 12.96 13.66 -18.11
CA MET A 259 12.49 14.81 -18.87
C MET A 259 13.27 16.06 -18.47
N ARG A 260 14.38 16.36 -19.15
CA ARG A 260 15.13 17.62 -18.98
C ARG A 260 15.44 18.31 -20.33
N PRO A 261 15.30 19.64 -20.43
CA PRO A 261 15.60 20.39 -21.67
C PRO A 261 17.07 20.31 -22.12
N ASP A 262 18.02 20.17 -21.18
CA ASP A 262 19.46 20.11 -21.46
C ASP A 262 20.00 18.67 -21.48
N ASP A 263 19.47 17.85 -22.37
CA ASP A 263 19.86 16.44 -22.58
C ASP A 263 21.35 16.25 -22.95
N LYS A 264 22.08 17.32 -23.31
CA LYS A 264 23.45 17.23 -23.83
C LYS A 264 24.57 17.21 -22.77
N LYS A 265 24.26 17.32 -21.47
CA LYS A 265 25.28 17.39 -20.39
C LYS A 265 25.15 16.37 -19.27
N ASN A 266 24.12 15.52 -19.27
CA ASN A 266 23.84 14.72 -18.08
C ASN A 266 24.46 13.31 -18.16
N ASN A 267 25.66 13.15 -17.59
CA ASN A 267 26.32 11.85 -17.34
C ASN A 267 25.64 11.06 -16.18
N SER A 268 24.32 11.16 -16.05
CA SER A 268 23.57 10.43 -15.02
C SER A 268 23.68 8.92 -15.26
N VAL A 269 23.78 8.14 -14.18
CA VAL A 269 23.77 6.67 -14.25
C VAL A 269 22.46 6.10 -14.80
N LEU A 270 21.40 6.91 -14.79
CA LEU A 270 20.08 6.57 -15.30
C LEU A 270 19.98 6.66 -16.82
N LYS A 271 20.80 7.50 -17.47
CA LYS A 271 20.69 7.79 -18.91
C LYS A 271 20.98 6.53 -19.74
N ALA A 272 20.16 6.32 -20.77
CA ALA A 272 20.36 5.28 -21.78
C ALA A 272 19.88 5.79 -23.15
N ASP A 273 20.39 5.21 -24.24
CA ASP A 273 19.99 5.57 -25.60
C ASP A 273 18.56 5.11 -25.91
N ASP A 274 18.15 3.97 -25.36
CA ASP A 274 16.80 3.45 -25.47
C ASP A 274 15.89 4.00 -24.34
N PRO A 275 14.75 4.65 -24.68
CA PRO A 275 13.84 5.21 -23.69
C PRO A 275 13.25 4.19 -22.71
N VAL A 276 13.06 2.93 -23.12
CA VAL A 276 12.53 1.89 -22.23
C VAL A 276 13.61 1.48 -21.22
N GLN A 277 14.86 1.34 -21.67
CA GLN A 277 16.00 1.08 -20.79
C GLN A 277 16.25 2.23 -19.81
N GLU A 278 16.15 3.50 -20.26
CA GLU A 278 16.29 4.66 -19.37
C GLU A 278 15.22 4.65 -18.27
N ALA A 279 13.95 4.42 -18.63
CA ALA A 279 12.87 4.26 -17.66
C ALA A 279 13.06 3.03 -16.74
N SER A 280 13.66 1.95 -17.24
CA SER A 280 14.00 0.76 -16.45
C SER A 280 15.08 1.07 -15.42
N ASN A 281 16.08 1.88 -15.76
CA ASN A 281 17.09 2.35 -14.81
C ASN A 281 16.46 3.23 -13.72
N VAL A 282 15.46 4.06 -14.06
CA VAL A 282 14.68 4.85 -13.08
C VAL A 282 13.93 3.95 -12.11
N LEU A 283 13.28 2.87 -12.58
CA LEU A 283 12.66 1.88 -11.69
C LEU A 283 13.68 1.09 -10.87
N GLU A 284 14.84 0.74 -11.45
CA GLU A 284 15.92 0.07 -10.72
C GLU A 284 16.44 0.94 -9.57
N TYR A 285 16.62 2.24 -9.81
CA TYR A 285 16.93 3.21 -8.76
C TYR A 285 15.90 3.19 -7.64
N PHE A 286 14.61 3.29 -7.99
CA PHE A 286 13.55 3.25 -6.99
C PHE A 286 13.57 1.91 -6.23
N ALA A 287 13.70 0.78 -6.93
CA ALA A 287 13.66 -0.53 -6.31
C ALA A 287 14.85 -0.83 -5.40
N THR A 288 16.05 -0.39 -5.79
CA THR A 288 17.27 -0.58 -5.01
C THR A 288 17.39 0.38 -3.85
N GLY A 289 16.85 1.59 -3.98
CA GLY A 289 16.77 2.59 -2.93
C GLY A 289 15.53 2.50 -2.05
N LEU A 290 14.59 1.58 -2.31
CA LEU A 290 13.33 1.49 -1.57
C LEU A 290 13.60 1.09 -0.10
N PRO A 291 13.27 1.96 0.88
CA PRO A 291 13.39 1.60 2.28
C PRO A 291 12.39 0.51 2.65
N THR A 292 12.81 -0.43 3.50
CA THR A 292 11.94 -1.54 3.94
C THR A 292 10.72 -1.07 4.72
N VAL A 293 10.86 0.03 5.47
CA VAL A 293 9.80 0.65 6.26
C VAL A 293 9.82 2.15 5.98
N ILE A 294 8.64 2.75 5.85
CA ILE A 294 8.43 4.18 5.65
C ILE A 294 7.37 4.69 6.61
N GLN A 295 7.37 6.00 6.84
CA GLN A 295 6.24 6.70 7.47
C GLN A 295 5.24 7.13 6.38
N MET A 296 3.95 6.91 6.62
CA MET A 296 2.88 7.32 5.73
C MET A 296 1.74 7.99 6.50
N GLY A 297 1.18 9.06 5.94
CA GLY A 297 0.08 9.79 6.58
C GLY A 297 0.51 10.61 7.80
N GLY A 298 -0.48 11.13 8.51
CA GLY A 298 -0.28 11.98 9.69
C GLY A 298 -0.02 11.22 10.98
N ASN A 299 0.08 11.96 12.09
CA ASN A 299 0.18 11.41 13.44
C ASN A 299 1.43 10.53 13.70
N ALA A 300 2.54 10.80 12.99
CA ALA A 300 3.82 10.09 13.15
C ALA A 300 4.33 10.07 14.60
N THR A 301 4.24 11.20 15.31
CA THR A 301 4.76 11.34 16.69
C THR A 301 3.96 10.56 17.75
N ILE A 302 2.81 10.00 17.37
CA ILE A 302 2.01 9.10 18.22
C ILE A 302 1.95 7.67 17.64
N GLY A 303 2.96 7.32 16.85
CA GLY A 303 3.22 5.96 16.37
C GLY A 303 2.25 5.48 15.29
N LYS A 304 1.61 6.38 14.54
CA LYS A 304 0.66 6.05 13.46
C LYS A 304 1.36 6.08 12.11
N GLY A 305 0.95 5.20 11.20
CA GLY A 305 1.39 5.24 9.81
C GLY A 305 2.76 4.62 9.53
N ILE A 306 3.24 3.70 10.38
CA ILE A 306 4.42 2.89 10.04
C ILE A 306 3.97 1.85 9.01
N VAL A 307 4.58 1.89 7.83
CA VAL A 307 4.19 1.05 6.69
C VAL A 307 5.42 0.31 6.17
N ARG A 308 5.31 -1.01 6.04
CA ARG A 308 6.32 -1.82 5.38
C ARG A 308 6.11 -1.83 3.88
N THR A 309 7.20 -1.73 3.14
CA THR A 309 7.18 -1.76 1.68
C THR A 309 7.64 -3.13 1.18
N HIS A 310 7.04 -3.58 0.09
CA HIS A 310 7.49 -4.79 -0.60
C HIS A 310 7.31 -4.66 -2.11
N ILE A 311 8.39 -4.82 -2.86
CA ILE A 311 8.33 -4.95 -4.30
C ILE A 311 8.11 -6.41 -4.66
N MET A 312 7.10 -6.65 -5.51
CA MET A 312 6.87 -7.97 -6.05
C MET A 312 8.09 -8.48 -6.81
N LYS A 313 8.59 -9.67 -6.44
CA LYS A 313 9.66 -10.34 -7.19
C LYS A 313 9.10 -10.85 -8.51
N GLU A 314 9.69 -10.40 -9.61
CA GLU A 314 9.49 -11.01 -10.93
C GLU A 314 10.07 -12.42 -10.94
N ASP A 315 9.38 -13.35 -11.57
CA ASP A 315 9.97 -14.63 -11.89
C ASP A 315 11.10 -14.42 -12.89
N LYS A 316 12.32 -14.83 -12.51
CA LYS A 316 13.40 -14.95 -13.47
C LYS A 316 12.95 -15.98 -14.50
N LYS A 317 12.60 -15.52 -15.71
CA LYS A 317 12.47 -16.38 -16.88
C LYS A 317 13.75 -17.16 -17.13
#